data_AF-A0A1D6F449-F1
#
_entry.id   AF-A0A1D6F449-F1
#
_cell.length_a   1.000
_cell.length_b   1.000
_cell.length_c   1.000
_cell.angle_alpha   90.00
_cell.angle_beta   90.00
_cell.angle_gamma   90.00
#
_symmetry.space_group_name_H-M   'P 1'
#
loop_
_entity.id
_entity.type
_entity.pdbx_description
1 polymer ?
#
loop_
_entity_poly.entity_id
_entity_poly.type
_entity_poly.pdbx_seq_one_letter_code
_entity_poly.pdbx_strand_id
1 'polypeptide(L)'
;MQPVVDAFDPRLLISPPTYHTLDFTSMKEEELYEINIPLSFVASVGTRVHGLACWFDVLFNGSTVQRWLTTAPGSPTTHWYQLRCVLSQPLYVMAGQEITGHLRLVAHSAQSYTIYLTMSAKMWGVGAEQGGILQTSTGKLELKEPYYRLSQPQSCTLPQDQQQQQLPSLQAQGSEQQMQEGLSPAFTIDQDCLN
;
A
#
# COMPACT_ATOMS: atom_id res chain seq x y z
N MET A 1 20.87 3.89 8.61
CA MET A 1 20.38 3.99 7.21
C MET A 1 19.02 4.67 7.23
N GLN A 2 18.54 5.19 6.10
CA GLN A 2 17.17 5.71 6.01
C GLN A 2 16.27 4.61 5.42
N PRO A 3 15.06 4.39 5.93
CA PRO A 3 14.09 3.57 5.23
C PRO A 3 13.58 4.34 4.00
N VAL A 4 13.11 3.60 2.99
CA VAL A 4 12.54 4.20 1.78
C VAL A 4 11.02 4.25 1.91
N VAL A 5 10.41 5.37 1.52
CA VAL A 5 8.95 5.53 1.43
C VAL A 5 8.56 5.72 -0.03
N ASP A 6 7.85 4.75 -0.60
CA ASP A 6 7.36 4.78 -1.98
C ASP A 6 6.19 3.83 -2.22
N ALA A 7 5.51 4.03 -3.36
CA ALA A 7 4.64 3.01 -3.93
C ALA A 7 5.48 2.04 -4.76
N PHE A 8 5.18 0.74 -4.67
CA PHE A 8 5.86 -0.27 -5.47
C PHE A 8 4.90 -1.34 -5.98
N ASP A 9 5.29 -2.01 -7.05
CA ASP A 9 4.52 -3.09 -7.65
C ASP A 9 4.47 -4.31 -6.71
N PRO A 10 3.29 -4.80 -6.30
CA PRO A 10 3.18 -5.94 -5.38
C PRO A 10 3.87 -7.22 -5.89
N ARG A 11 4.13 -7.35 -7.20
CA ARG A 11 4.92 -8.45 -7.78
C ARG A 11 6.37 -8.50 -7.30
N LEU A 12 6.87 -7.44 -6.65
CA LEU A 12 8.18 -7.43 -6.01
C LEU A 12 8.19 -8.18 -4.66
N LEU A 13 7.02 -8.49 -4.08
CA LEU A 13 6.92 -9.30 -2.88
C LEU A 13 7.25 -10.77 -3.20
N ILE A 14 8.12 -11.37 -2.40
CA ILE A 14 8.65 -12.72 -2.63
C ILE A 14 8.07 -13.76 -1.67
N SER A 15 7.18 -13.35 -0.76
CA SER A 15 6.43 -14.21 0.15
C SER A 15 5.06 -13.60 0.41
N PRO A 16 4.07 -14.38 0.91
CA PRO A 16 2.90 -13.81 1.56
C PRO A 16 3.29 -12.89 2.72
N PRO A 17 2.44 -11.90 3.07
CA PRO A 17 2.69 -11.05 4.23
C PRO A 17 2.46 -11.79 5.54
N THR A 18 3.13 -11.30 6.58
CA THR A 18 2.88 -11.68 7.98
C THR A 18 2.25 -10.48 8.69
N TYR A 19 1.33 -10.74 9.59
CA TYR A 19 0.56 -9.71 10.29
C TYR A 19 0.98 -9.61 11.76
N HIS A 20 1.17 -8.38 12.23
CA HIS A 20 1.31 -8.07 13.65
C HIS A 20 0.20 -7.11 14.03
N THR A 21 -0.66 -7.53 14.96
CA THR A 21 -1.87 -6.79 15.32
C THR A 21 -1.62 -5.96 16.58
N LEU A 22 -1.89 -4.66 16.49
CA LEU A 22 -1.94 -3.76 17.64
C LEU A 22 -3.41 -3.50 17.97
N ASP A 23 -3.93 -4.11 19.04
CA ASP A 23 -5.31 -3.89 19.48
C ASP A 23 -5.37 -2.70 20.44
N PHE A 24 -5.74 -1.54 19.90
CA PHE A 24 -5.87 -0.29 20.66
C PHE A 24 -6.99 -0.32 21.72
N THR A 25 -7.83 -1.35 21.78
CA THR A 25 -8.86 -1.49 22.84
C THR A 25 -8.28 -2.07 24.14
N SER A 26 -7.20 -2.84 24.06
CA SER A 26 -6.58 -3.52 25.20
C SER A 26 -5.13 -3.11 25.46
N MET A 27 -4.44 -2.60 24.43
CA MET A 27 -3.03 -2.21 24.50
C MET A 27 -2.83 -0.98 25.37
N LYS A 28 -1.74 -0.96 26.13
CA LYS A 28 -1.31 0.20 26.93
C LYS A 28 -0.35 1.08 26.14
N GLU A 29 -0.28 2.36 26.52
CA GLU A 29 0.63 3.33 25.89
C GLU A 29 2.09 2.88 25.96
N GLU A 30 2.52 2.26 27.07
CA GLU A 30 3.91 1.87 27.25
C GLU A 30 4.35 0.76 26.29
N GLU A 31 3.40 -0.03 25.77
CA GLU A 31 3.66 -1.06 24.76
C GLU A 31 4.03 -0.44 23.40
N LEU A 32 3.65 0.82 23.16
CA LEU A 32 4.06 1.56 21.97
C LEU A 32 5.49 2.10 22.09
N TYR A 33 6.09 2.16 23.28
CA TYR A 33 7.50 2.61 23.39
C TYR A 33 8.47 1.62 22.76
N GLU A 34 8.12 0.35 22.72
CA GLU A 34 8.91 -0.68 22.05
C GLU A 34 8.03 -1.76 21.42
N ILE A 35 7.88 -1.69 20.09
CA ILE A 35 7.10 -2.66 19.32
C ILE A 35 8.05 -3.73 18.78
N ASN A 36 7.79 -4.99 19.13
CA ASN A 36 8.61 -6.14 18.79
C ASN A 36 7.82 -7.09 17.87
N ILE A 37 8.23 -7.18 16.60
CA ILE A 37 7.54 -7.96 15.58
C ILE A 37 8.40 -9.14 15.14
N PRO A 38 8.10 -10.38 15.56
CA PRO A 38 8.79 -11.56 15.07
C PRO A 38 8.44 -11.77 13.59
N LEU A 39 9.46 -12.11 12.80
CA LEU A 39 9.33 -12.34 11.37
C LEU A 39 9.50 -13.83 11.06
N SER A 40 8.54 -14.40 10.35
CA SER A 40 8.64 -15.71 9.72
C SER A 40 7.91 -15.65 8.39
N PHE A 41 8.64 -15.96 7.32
CA PHE A 41 8.15 -15.95 5.95
C PHE A 41 8.63 -17.22 5.24
N VAL A 42 7.90 -17.61 4.20
CA VAL A 42 8.32 -18.65 3.26
C VAL A 42 8.47 -18.01 1.88
N ALA A 43 9.67 -18.09 1.32
CA ALA A 43 9.94 -17.56 -0.01
C ALA A 43 9.18 -18.35 -1.09
N SER A 44 8.36 -17.67 -1.88
CA SER A 44 7.62 -18.25 -3.00
C SER A 44 8.51 -18.56 -4.21
N VAL A 45 9.63 -17.86 -4.33
CA VAL A 45 10.55 -17.96 -5.48
C VAL A 45 12.01 -17.90 -5.02
N GLY A 46 12.90 -18.51 -5.78
CA GLY A 46 14.35 -18.39 -5.56
C GLY A 46 14.86 -17.04 -6.06
N THR A 47 15.42 -16.21 -5.17
CA THR A 47 15.85 -14.84 -5.50
C THR A 47 16.73 -14.23 -4.41
N ARG A 48 17.09 -12.96 -4.59
CA ARG A 48 17.78 -12.11 -3.62
C ARG A 48 16.76 -11.25 -2.86
N VAL A 49 16.69 -11.43 -1.55
CA VAL A 49 15.88 -10.63 -0.65
C VAL A 49 16.66 -9.38 -0.27
N HIS A 50 16.22 -8.23 -0.76
CA HIS A 50 16.91 -6.95 -0.55
C HIS A 50 16.44 -6.20 0.71
N GLY A 51 15.33 -6.60 1.32
CA GLY A 51 14.70 -5.82 2.38
C GLY A 51 13.38 -6.40 2.85
N LEU A 52 12.79 -5.71 3.83
CA LEU A 52 11.44 -5.91 4.31
C LEU A 52 10.56 -4.75 3.84
N ALA A 53 9.39 -5.05 3.28
CA ALA A 53 8.36 -4.06 3.00
C ALA A 53 7.30 -4.10 4.12
N CYS A 54 6.88 -2.92 4.58
CA CYS A 54 5.88 -2.74 5.62
C CYS A 54 4.79 -1.81 5.11
N TRP A 55 3.56 -2.11 5.48
CA TRP A 55 2.38 -1.28 5.33
C TRP A 55 1.47 -1.55 6.52
N PHE A 56 0.35 -0.84 6.61
CA PHE A 56 -0.61 -1.05 7.68
C PHE A 56 -2.04 -1.03 7.16
N ASP A 57 -2.88 -1.76 7.90
CA ASP A 57 -4.32 -1.75 7.75
C ASP A 57 -4.94 -1.32 9.09
N VAL A 58 -6.02 -0.54 9.04
CA VAL A 58 -6.78 -0.14 10.22
C VAL A 58 -8.21 -0.63 10.08
N LEU A 59 -8.65 -1.41 11.08
CA LEU A 59 -10.05 -1.79 11.23
C LEU A 59 -10.76 -0.78 12.12
N PHE A 60 -11.72 -0.07 11.54
CA PHE A 60 -12.72 0.69 12.29
C PHE A 60 -13.86 -0.25 12.65
N ASN A 61 -13.78 -0.85 13.84
CA ASN A 61 -14.71 -1.86 14.33
C ASN A 61 -16.00 -1.22 14.89
N GLY A 62 -16.77 -0.55 14.02
CA GLY A 62 -18.05 0.08 14.38
C GLY A 62 -19.16 -0.95 14.66
N SER A 63 -20.11 -0.60 15.52
CA SER A 63 -21.22 -1.48 15.93
C SER A 63 -22.22 -1.81 14.81
N THR A 64 -22.37 -0.93 13.81
CA THR A 64 -23.28 -1.13 12.67
C THR A 64 -22.57 -1.70 11.45
N VAL A 65 -21.38 -1.16 11.13
CA VAL A 65 -20.61 -1.55 9.94
C VAL A 65 -19.12 -1.45 10.27
N GLN A 66 -18.38 -2.48 9.92
CA GLN A 66 -16.92 -2.49 9.94
C GLN A 66 -16.35 -1.86 8.68
N ARG A 67 -15.28 -1.07 8.81
CA ARG A 67 -14.57 -0.47 7.66
C ARG A 67 -13.08 -0.71 7.80
N TRP A 68 -12.45 -0.99 6.66
CA TRP A 68 -11.00 -1.13 6.56
C TRP A 68 -10.41 0.05 5.81
N LEU A 69 -9.32 0.58 6.34
CA LEU A 69 -8.37 1.39 5.59
C LEU A 69 -7.14 0.52 5.37
N THR A 70 -6.71 0.35 4.12
CA THR A 70 -5.49 -0.39 3.79
C THR A 70 -4.51 0.50 3.05
N THR A 71 -3.23 0.34 3.36
CA THR A 71 -2.11 0.94 2.62
C THR A 71 -1.28 -0.10 1.86
N ALA A 72 -1.81 -1.32 1.72
CA ALA A 72 -1.11 -2.43 1.09
C ALA A 72 -0.72 -2.13 -0.37
N PRO A 73 0.44 -2.62 -0.85
CA PRO A 73 0.81 -2.53 -2.26
C PRO A 73 -0.24 -3.24 -3.12
N GLY A 74 -0.61 -2.63 -4.24
CA GLY A 74 -1.70 -3.11 -5.12
C GLY A 74 -3.08 -2.54 -4.78
N SER A 75 -3.28 -1.93 -3.60
CA SER A 75 -4.47 -1.12 -3.31
C SER A 75 -4.31 0.31 -3.87
N PRO A 76 -5.41 1.10 -3.99
CA PRO A 76 -5.31 2.51 -4.36
C PRO A 76 -4.30 3.26 -3.49
N THR A 77 -3.36 3.95 -4.14
CA THR A 77 -2.25 4.62 -3.44
C THR A 77 -2.76 5.70 -2.50
N THR A 78 -2.25 5.69 -1.27
CA THR A 78 -2.51 6.71 -0.26
C THR A 78 -1.27 7.58 -0.05
N HIS A 79 -1.41 8.70 0.67
CA HIS A 79 -0.29 9.58 1.00
C HIS A 79 0.73 8.94 1.96
N TRP A 80 0.39 7.83 2.62
CA TRP A 80 1.31 7.09 3.47
C TRP A 80 2.31 6.25 2.68
N TYR A 81 1.98 5.88 1.44
CA TYR A 81 2.75 4.94 0.63
C TYR A 81 3.07 3.64 1.40
N GLN A 82 4.16 2.94 1.07
CA GLN A 82 4.69 1.83 1.84
C GLN A 82 6.10 2.16 2.35
N LEU A 83 6.51 1.50 3.43
CA LEU A 83 7.85 1.60 3.99
C LEU A 83 8.70 0.42 3.53
N ARG A 84 9.93 0.65 3.04
CA ARG A 84 10.89 -0.42 2.70
C ARG A 84 12.16 -0.26 3.52
N CYS A 85 12.43 -1.25 4.37
CA CYS A 85 13.66 -1.37 5.13
C CYS A 85 14.68 -2.21 4.33
N VAL A 86 15.66 -1.54 3.74
CA VAL A 86 16.67 -2.19 2.88
C VAL A 86 17.76 -2.81 3.75
N LEU A 87 18.17 -4.04 3.42
CA LEU A 87 19.29 -4.74 4.04
C LEU A 87 20.62 -4.24 3.48
N SER A 88 21.64 -4.17 4.33
CA SER A 88 23.01 -3.85 3.89
C SER A 88 23.58 -4.93 2.97
N GLN A 89 23.25 -6.19 3.26
CA GLN A 89 23.62 -7.34 2.46
C GLN A 89 22.36 -8.17 2.14
N PRO A 90 22.01 -8.34 0.86
CA PRO A 90 20.87 -9.16 0.47
C PRO A 90 21.04 -10.63 0.88
N LEU A 91 19.92 -11.28 1.24
CA LEU A 91 19.89 -12.72 1.54
C LEU A 91 19.56 -13.50 0.25
N TYR A 92 20.24 -14.61 0.03
CA TYR A 92 19.93 -15.53 -1.07
C TYR A 92 19.01 -16.64 -0.56
N VAL A 93 17.86 -16.81 -1.22
CA VAL A 93 16.85 -17.80 -0.82
C VAL A 93 16.40 -18.62 -2.02
N MET A 94 15.99 -19.85 -1.76
CA MET A 94 15.30 -20.72 -2.72
C MET A 94 13.79 -20.70 -2.48
N ALA A 95 13.01 -21.13 -3.48
CA ALA A 95 11.57 -21.33 -3.29
C ALA A 95 11.31 -22.38 -2.19
N GLY A 96 10.32 -22.13 -1.34
CA GLY A 96 9.98 -22.94 -0.18
C GLY A 96 10.87 -22.72 1.05
N GLN A 97 11.87 -21.84 0.96
CA GLN A 97 12.81 -21.62 2.06
C GLN A 97 12.25 -20.67 3.11
N GLU A 98 12.48 -20.99 4.38
CA GLU A 98 12.14 -20.12 5.50
C GLU A 98 13.11 -18.93 5.61
N ILE A 99 12.52 -17.75 5.85
CA ILE A 99 13.20 -16.52 6.23
C ILE A 99 12.66 -16.12 7.60
N THR A 100 13.54 -16.06 8.60
CA THR A 100 13.19 -15.70 9.98
C THR A 100 13.82 -14.37 10.36
N GLY A 101 13.32 -13.72 11.39
CA GLY A 101 13.94 -12.48 11.86
C GLY A 101 13.13 -11.77 12.92
N HIS A 102 13.46 -10.50 13.10
CA HIS A 102 12.75 -9.62 14.03
C HIS A 102 12.83 -8.17 13.55
N LEU A 103 11.70 -7.48 13.59
CA LEU A 103 11.60 -6.04 13.39
C LEU A 103 11.24 -5.40 14.73
N ARG A 104 12.18 -4.66 15.31
CA ARG A 104 12.01 -3.95 16.58
C ARG A 104 12.00 -2.45 16.34
N LEU A 105 10.94 -1.78 16.78
CA LEU A 105 10.79 -0.34 16.70
C LEU A 105 10.90 0.22 18.13
N VAL A 106 11.87 1.10 18.36
CA VAL A 106 12.10 1.75 19.66
C VAL A 106 11.76 3.24 19.55
N ALA A 107 10.77 3.69 20.29
CA ALA A 107 10.37 5.09 20.31
C ALA A 107 11.48 5.96 20.91
N HIS A 108 11.62 7.19 20.42
CA HIS A 108 12.54 8.17 20.97
C HIS A 108 11.93 9.57 20.99
N SER A 109 12.59 10.49 21.70
CA SER A 109 12.07 11.83 22.03
C SER A 109 11.74 12.73 20.84
N ALA A 110 12.16 12.39 19.62
CA ALA A 110 11.84 13.14 18.40
C ALA A 110 10.49 12.76 17.78
N GLN A 111 9.61 12.10 18.56
CA GLN A 111 8.29 11.61 18.15
C GLN A 111 8.37 10.67 16.93
N SER A 112 9.30 9.71 16.99
CA SER A 112 9.52 8.72 15.94
C SER A 112 10.15 7.46 16.54
N TYR A 113 10.48 6.50 15.67
CA TYR A 113 11.09 5.24 16.04
C TYR A 113 12.45 5.04 15.37
N THR A 114 13.36 4.44 16.12
CA THR A 114 14.52 3.76 15.57
C THR A 114 14.12 2.32 15.26
N ILE A 115 14.33 1.90 14.01
CA ILE A 115 14.01 0.56 13.52
C ILE A 115 15.28 -0.30 13.57
N TYR A 116 15.19 -1.46 14.23
CA TYR A 116 16.19 -2.52 14.22
C TYR A 116 15.60 -3.71 13.47
N LEU A 117 16.17 -4.02 12.31
CA LEU A 117 15.78 -5.16 11.50
C LEU A 117 16.88 -6.21 11.56
N THR A 118 16.49 -7.45 11.85
CA THR A 118 17.32 -8.64 11.66
C THR A 118 16.54 -9.59 10.75
N MET A 119 17.17 -10.07 9.69
CA MET A 119 16.62 -11.11 8.82
C MET A 119 17.67 -12.17 8.57
N SER A 120 17.23 -13.43 8.55
CA SER A 120 18.07 -14.59 8.43
C SER A 120 17.44 -15.67 7.58
N ALA A 121 18.25 -16.38 6.81
CA ALA A 121 17.84 -17.53 6.02
C ALA A 121 18.98 -18.56 5.96
N LYS A 122 18.65 -19.86 5.96
CA LYS A 122 19.67 -20.92 5.84
C LYS A 122 20.44 -20.80 4.51
N MET A 123 21.76 -21.02 4.52
CA MET A 123 22.53 -21.04 3.28
C MET A 123 22.27 -22.36 2.56
N TRP A 124 22.23 -22.31 1.22
CA TRP A 124 22.08 -23.46 0.34
C TRP A 124 23.22 -23.47 -0.70
N GLY A 125 23.74 -24.66 -1.03
CA GLY A 125 24.80 -24.82 -2.04
C GLY A 125 26.05 -25.56 -1.55
N VAL A 126 27.08 -25.62 -2.40
CA VAL A 126 28.36 -26.30 -2.10
C VAL A 126 29.04 -25.63 -0.92
N GLY A 127 29.22 -26.36 0.20
CA GLY A 127 29.73 -25.84 1.47
C GLY A 127 28.66 -25.63 2.55
N ALA A 128 27.38 -25.86 2.25
CA ALA A 128 26.34 -25.99 3.27
C ALA A 128 26.43 -27.38 3.90
N GLU A 129 27.32 -27.54 4.87
CA GLU A 129 27.31 -28.71 5.75
C GLU A 129 25.95 -28.83 6.47
N GLN A 130 25.51 -30.06 6.74
CA GLN A 130 24.14 -30.46 7.16
C GLN A 130 23.62 -29.86 8.49
N GLY A 131 24.22 -28.76 8.96
CA GLY A 131 23.73 -27.87 10.02
C GLY A 131 23.39 -26.44 9.56
N GLY A 132 23.55 -26.11 8.27
CA GLY A 132 23.04 -24.91 7.61
C GLY A 132 23.58 -23.59 8.17
N ILE A 133 24.72 -23.12 7.65
CA ILE A 133 25.23 -21.76 7.93
C ILE A 133 24.11 -20.75 7.68
N LEU A 134 23.83 -19.86 8.65
CA LEU A 134 22.76 -18.89 8.54
C LEU A 134 23.27 -17.62 7.86
N GLN A 135 22.73 -17.27 6.70
CA GLN A 135 22.89 -15.93 6.15
C GLN A 135 22.09 -14.98 7.04
N THR A 136 22.72 -13.99 7.64
CA THR A 136 22.05 -13.01 8.51
C THR A 136 22.44 -11.61 8.08
N SER A 137 21.45 -10.74 7.95
CA SER A 137 21.65 -9.31 7.74
C SER A 137 20.90 -8.52 8.80
N THR A 138 21.56 -7.51 9.34
CA THR A 138 21.00 -6.60 10.34
C THR A 138 21.10 -5.16 9.85
N GLY A 139 20.16 -4.33 10.30
CA GLY A 139 20.12 -2.92 9.95
C GLY A 139 19.51 -2.07 11.06
N LYS A 140 20.13 -0.93 11.32
CA LYS A 140 19.55 0.16 12.11
C LYS A 140 19.09 1.26 11.14
N LEU A 141 17.80 1.58 11.16
CA LEU A 141 17.19 2.60 10.33
C LEU A 141 16.49 3.66 11.20
N GLU A 142 16.58 4.93 10.82
CA GLU A 142 15.88 6.01 11.53
C GLU A 142 14.63 6.42 10.77
N LEU A 143 13.45 6.23 11.39
CA LEU A 143 12.17 6.52 10.74
C LEU A 143 11.86 8.02 10.66
N LYS A 144 12.54 8.86 11.47
CA LYS A 144 12.33 10.31 11.49
C LYS A 144 12.65 10.99 10.17
N GLU A 145 13.68 10.49 9.47
CA GLU A 145 14.16 11.06 8.21
C GLU A 145 14.16 9.97 7.13
N PRO A 146 12.98 9.54 6.64
CA PRO A 146 12.90 8.55 5.58
C PRO A 146 13.29 9.17 4.24
N TYR A 147 13.77 8.34 3.33
CA TYR A 147 14.01 8.74 1.94
C TYR A 147 12.72 8.53 1.13
N TYR A 148 12.06 9.62 0.74
CA TYR A 148 10.89 9.57 -0.13
C TYR A 148 11.31 9.36 -1.58
N ARG A 149 10.89 8.24 -2.18
CA ARG A 149 11.16 7.93 -3.59
C ARG A 149 9.89 8.02 -4.41
N LEU A 150 9.53 9.25 -4.78
CA LEU A 150 8.39 9.52 -5.65
C LEU A 150 8.78 9.27 -7.11
N SER A 151 8.72 8.02 -7.57
CA SER A 151 8.67 7.77 -9.02
C SER A 151 7.34 8.33 -9.54
N GLN A 152 7.35 9.08 -10.65
CA GLN A 152 6.13 9.53 -11.31
C GLN A 152 5.14 8.36 -11.43
N PRO A 153 3.85 8.56 -11.11
CA PRO A 153 2.89 7.47 -11.08
C PRO A 153 2.81 6.85 -12.48
N GLN A 154 3.27 5.60 -12.61
CA GLN A 154 2.76 4.76 -13.69
C GLN A 154 1.31 4.50 -13.35
N SER A 155 0.39 5.09 -14.11
CA SER A 155 -1.03 4.86 -14.02
C SER A 155 -1.30 3.36 -14.10
N CYS A 156 -1.62 2.74 -12.97
CA CYS A 156 -2.20 1.40 -12.97
C CYS A 156 -3.61 1.52 -13.57
N THR A 157 -3.71 1.44 -14.89
CA THR A 157 -4.99 1.29 -15.59
C THR A 157 -5.52 -0.12 -15.34
N LEU A 158 -6.44 -0.26 -14.39
CA LEU A 158 -7.35 -1.40 -14.35
C LEU A 158 -8.39 -1.19 -15.47
N PRO A 159 -8.66 -2.18 -16.35
CA PRO A 159 -9.80 -2.11 -17.26
C PRO A 159 -11.08 -2.15 -16.44
N GLN A 160 -11.81 -1.03 -16.44
CA GLN A 160 -13.12 -0.94 -15.78
C GLN A 160 -14.16 -1.53 -16.72
N ASP A 161 -14.69 -2.70 -16.39
CA ASP A 161 -15.88 -3.27 -17.04
C ASP A 161 -17.05 -2.31 -16.81
N GLN A 162 -17.41 -1.53 -17.83
CA GLN A 162 -18.60 -0.69 -17.82
C GLN A 162 -19.83 -1.56 -18.08
N GLN A 163 -20.53 -2.00 -17.03
CA GLN A 163 -21.93 -2.37 -17.17
C GLN A 163 -22.80 -1.14 -16.88
N GLN A 164 -23.18 -0.45 -17.96
CA GLN A 164 -24.25 0.57 -17.96
C GLN A 164 -25.56 -0.06 -17.48
N GLN A 165 -26.10 0.40 -16.35
CA GLN A 165 -27.52 0.24 -16.04
C GLN A 165 -28.27 1.45 -16.60
N GLN A 166 -28.84 1.31 -17.81
CA GLN A 166 -29.86 2.20 -18.35
C GLN A 166 -31.22 1.84 -17.72
N LEU A 167 -31.88 2.81 -17.06
CA LEU A 167 -33.29 2.69 -16.68
C LEU A 167 -34.20 2.81 -17.92
N PRO A 168 -35.26 1.99 -18.08
CA PRO A 168 -36.21 2.15 -19.17
C PRO A 168 -37.18 3.31 -18.91
N SER A 169 -37.36 4.17 -19.91
CA SER A 169 -38.38 5.21 -19.94
C SER A 169 -39.76 4.61 -20.26
N LEU A 170 -40.75 4.89 -19.41
CA LEU A 170 -42.17 4.62 -19.68
C LEU A 170 -42.70 5.69 -20.65
N GLN A 171 -43.10 5.25 -21.85
CA GLN A 171 -43.88 6.03 -22.81
C GLN A 171 -45.36 5.99 -22.43
N ALA A 172 -46.01 7.14 -22.38
CA ALA A 172 -47.46 7.27 -22.47
C ALA A 172 -47.81 8.27 -23.58
N GLN A 173 -48.52 7.79 -24.60
CA GLN A 173 -49.09 8.56 -25.72
C GLN A 173 -50.57 8.87 -25.48
N GLY A 174 -51.00 10.04 -25.97
CA GLY A 174 -52.39 10.44 -26.25
C GLY A 174 -52.87 11.59 -25.36
N SER A 175 -53.51 12.68 -25.81
CA SER A 175 -53.96 13.13 -27.14
C SER A 175 -54.40 14.61 -27.04
N GLU A 176 -54.19 15.35 -28.14
CA GLU A 176 -54.74 16.63 -28.65
C GLU A 176 -55.77 17.47 -27.85
N GLN A 177 -55.55 18.81 -27.79
CA GLN A 177 -56.51 19.85 -28.27
C GLN A 177 -55.89 21.28 -28.30
N GLN A 178 -56.37 22.09 -29.26
CA GLN A 178 -55.89 23.39 -29.80
C GLN A 178 -56.12 24.63 -28.91
N MET A 179 -55.31 25.70 -29.08
CA MET A 179 -55.64 27.05 -29.63
C MET A 179 -54.47 28.04 -29.33
N GLN A 180 -53.75 28.56 -30.34
CA GLN A 180 -53.69 29.97 -30.81
C GLN A 180 -53.15 30.96 -29.74
N GLU A 181 -52.05 31.72 -29.88
CA GLU A 181 -51.62 32.72 -30.89
C GLU A 181 -50.21 33.20 -30.40
N GLY A 182 -49.15 33.28 -31.19
CA GLY A 182 -48.78 34.49 -31.94
C GLY A 182 -47.35 34.99 -31.63
N LEU A 183 -46.56 35.17 -32.70
CA LEU A 183 -45.45 36.12 -32.89
C LEU A 183 -44.03 35.80 -32.34
N SER A 184 -43.16 35.34 -33.25
CA SER A 184 -41.73 35.68 -33.34
C SER A 184 -41.59 37.03 -34.10
N PRO A 185 -40.44 37.73 -34.05
CA PRO A 185 -39.36 37.34 -34.95
C PRO A 185 -37.93 37.48 -34.40
N ALA A 186 -37.04 36.74 -35.04
CA ALA A 186 -35.58 36.81 -34.91
C ALA A 186 -35.02 38.16 -35.40
N PHE A 187 -33.89 38.59 -34.85
CA PHE A 187 -32.90 39.40 -35.57
C PHE A 187 -31.48 39.05 -35.10
N THR A 188 -30.59 38.87 -36.08
CA THR A 188 -29.13 38.83 -35.98
C THR A 188 -28.60 40.10 -36.66
N ILE A 189 -27.30 40.38 -36.44
CA ILE A 189 -26.42 41.39 -37.06
C ILE A 189 -26.58 42.77 -36.36
N ASP A 190 -25.55 43.48 -35.87
CA ASP A 190 -24.22 43.75 -36.44
C ASP A 190 -23.20 44.28 -35.40
N GLN A 191 -21.95 44.28 -35.84
CA GLN A 191 -20.71 44.63 -35.13
C GLN A 191 -20.37 46.13 -35.27
N ASP A 192 -19.45 46.60 -34.39
CA ASP A 192 -18.67 47.86 -34.41
C ASP A 192 -19.31 49.17 -33.90
N CYS A 193 -18.80 49.73 -32.79
CA CYS A 193 -17.63 50.63 -32.75
C CYS A 193 -17.46 51.32 -31.38
N LEU A 194 -16.20 51.63 -31.08
CA LEU A 194 -15.67 52.30 -29.88
C LEU A 194 -16.44 53.56 -29.42
N ASN A 195 -16.62 53.67 -28.10
CA ASN A 195 -16.04 54.73 -27.26
C ASN A 195 -15.99 54.29 -25.78
#